data_AF-R7MD15-F1
#
_entry.id   AF-R7MD15-F1
#
_cell.length_a   1.000
_cell.length_b   1.000
_cell.length_c   1.000
_cell.angle_alpha   90.00
_cell.angle_beta   90.00
_cell.angle_gamma   90.00
#
_symmetry.space_group_name_H-M   'P 1'
#
loop_
_entity.id
_entity.type
_entity.pdbx_description
1 polymer ?
#
loop_
_entity_poly.entity_id
_entity_poly.type
_entity_poly.pdbx_seq_one_letter_code
_entity_poly.pdbx_strand_id
1 'polypeptide(L)'
;MKRLNKAFTLTELLVALGVIGILCAILLPIIFNIMPNKSTIMAKRVYYTVQTVVSDLINDEACYPDLTSASDTEKRVGFDDGFGYPNCSAWGGTEHTETIDTEGDPNVKFKTLFLDKLGQTDIDAAQSNTTFATADGVEWAIHTMGYGTKNNKNVLALITVDTNGKSSPNCDQAAVATGASGSYSNKIAGAESCNGRKKGFDRFTMAVYADGKIKINENDTWAINAIQVDRNITGDGTSNDNDNKL
;
A
#
# COMPACT_ATOMS: atom_id res chain seq x y z
N MET A 1 -29.75 48.70 -34.33
CA MET A 1 -28.83 48.57 -33.18
C MET A 1 -27.58 47.84 -33.64
N LYS A 2 -26.43 48.54 -33.79
CA LYS A 2 -25.15 47.88 -34.11
C LYS A 2 -24.50 47.42 -32.81
N ARG A 3 -24.33 46.11 -32.64
CA ARG A 3 -23.51 45.53 -31.55
C ARG A 3 -22.04 45.73 -31.93
N LEU A 4 -21.35 46.62 -31.23
CA LEU A 4 -19.90 46.74 -31.30
C LEU A 4 -19.29 45.63 -30.45
N ASN A 5 -18.90 44.52 -31.07
CA ASN A 5 -18.03 43.55 -30.43
C ASN A 5 -16.64 44.22 -30.36
N LYS A 6 -16.26 44.74 -29.18
CA LYS A 6 -14.92 45.29 -28.94
C LYS A 6 -13.90 44.16 -29.11
N ALA A 7 -13.12 44.21 -30.18
CA ALA A 7 -11.95 43.36 -30.34
C ALA A 7 -10.85 43.87 -29.39
N PHE A 8 -10.23 42.95 -28.64
CA PHE A 8 -9.13 43.28 -27.74
C PHE A 8 -7.95 43.88 -28.51
N THR A 9 -7.34 44.91 -27.94
CA THR A 9 -6.15 45.52 -28.52
C THR A 9 -4.94 44.62 -28.30
N LEU A 10 -4.00 44.61 -29.25
CA LEU A 10 -2.76 43.81 -29.15
C LEU A 10 -1.96 44.16 -27.88
N THR A 11 -2.04 45.41 -27.44
CA THR A 11 -1.41 45.89 -26.19
C THR A 11 -2.08 45.31 -24.94
N GLU A 12 -3.41 45.23 -24.87
CA GLU A 12 -4.10 44.57 -23.75
C GLU A 12 -3.74 43.09 -23.66
N LEU A 13 -3.60 42.40 -24.80
CA LEU A 13 -3.15 41.01 -24.84
C LEU A 13 -1.72 40.86 -24.28
N LEU A 14 -0.80 41.75 -24.66
CA LEU A 14 0.58 41.74 -24.18
C LEU A 14 0.67 42.01 -22.68
N VAL A 15 -0.08 43.00 -22.18
CA VAL A 15 -0.13 43.28 -20.74
C VAL A 15 -0.72 42.11 -19.98
N ALA A 16 -1.80 41.48 -20.48
CA ALA A 16 -2.41 40.32 -19.84
C ALA A 16 -1.45 39.12 -19.77
N LEU A 17 -0.75 38.79 -20.86
CA LEU A 17 0.25 37.72 -20.89
C LEU A 17 1.45 38.02 -19.96
N GLY A 18 1.87 39.29 -19.88
CA GLY A 18 2.92 39.71 -18.96
C GLY A 18 2.52 39.51 -17.49
N VAL A 19 1.29 39.86 -17.12
CA VAL A 19 0.76 39.64 -15.78
C VAL A 19 0.65 38.14 -15.46
N ILE A 20 0.14 37.33 -16.39
CA ILE A 20 0.08 35.87 -16.23
C ILE A 20 1.48 35.28 -16.07
N GLY A 21 2.47 35.73 -16.85
CA GLY A 21 3.85 35.26 -16.75
C GLY A 21 4.47 35.53 -15.37
N ILE A 22 4.27 36.73 -14.82
CA ILE A 22 4.74 37.08 -13.48
C ILE A 22 4.03 36.23 -12.42
N LEU A 23 2.71 36.04 -12.53
CA LEU A 23 1.95 35.20 -11.60
C LEU A 23 2.43 33.75 -11.64
N CYS A 24 2.61 33.16 -12.82
CA CYS A 24 3.14 31.82 -12.96
C CYS A 24 4.55 31.70 -12.37
N ALA A 25 5.43 32.69 -12.57
CA ALA A 25 6.79 32.66 -12.02
C ALA A 25 6.81 32.67 -10.48
N ILE A 26 5.87 33.36 -9.83
CA ILE A 26 5.73 33.38 -8.38
C ILE A 26 5.07 32.09 -7.86
N LEU A 27 4.07 31.57 -8.58
CA LEU A 27 3.28 30.43 -8.14
C LEU A 27 3.97 29.07 -8.35
N LEU A 28 4.78 28.91 -9.41
CA LEU A 28 5.41 27.62 -9.73
C LEU A 28 6.28 27.06 -8.58
N PRO A 29 7.18 27.84 -7.96
CA PRO A 29 8.02 27.36 -6.85
C PRO A 29 7.17 26.99 -5.62
N ILE A 30 6.10 27.75 -5.37
CA ILE A 30 5.16 27.50 -4.28
C ILE A 30 4.45 26.16 -4.52
N ILE A 31 3.97 25.92 -5.74
CA ILE A 31 3.32 24.66 -6.12
C ILE A 31 4.28 23.48 -5.96
N PHE A 32 5.53 23.60 -6.44
CA PHE A 32 6.52 22.52 -6.31
C PHE A 32 6.97 22.27 -4.86
N ASN A 33 6.96 23.29 -4.00
CA ASN A 33 7.28 23.13 -2.58
C ASN A 33 6.12 22.58 -1.75
N ILE A 34 4.86 22.81 -2.17
CA ILE A 34 3.68 22.32 -1.46
C ILE A 34 3.25 20.95 -1.96
N MET A 35 3.56 20.59 -3.21
CA MET A 35 3.20 19.29 -3.76
C MET A 35 4.02 18.20 -3.06
N PRO A 36 3.39 17.33 -2.26
CA PRO A 36 4.12 16.25 -1.61
C PRO A 36 4.64 15.30 -2.69
N ASN A 37 5.75 14.63 -2.40
CA ASN A 37 6.30 13.62 -3.30
C ASN A 37 5.20 12.59 -3.65
N LYS A 38 4.92 12.40 -4.94
CA LYS A 38 3.88 11.48 -5.42
C LYS A 38 4.00 10.09 -4.76
N SER A 39 5.22 9.59 -4.60
CA SER A 39 5.49 8.29 -3.98
C SER A 39 5.10 8.27 -2.50
N THR A 40 5.27 9.36 -1.75
CA THR A 40 4.89 9.40 -0.32
C THR A 40 3.38 9.45 -0.13
N ILE A 41 2.67 10.20 -0.97
CA ILE A 41 1.19 10.21 -0.98
C ILE A 41 0.65 8.83 -1.32
N MET A 42 1.21 8.20 -2.35
CA MET A 42 0.81 6.87 -2.77
C MET A 42 1.15 5.82 -1.71
N ALA A 43 2.32 5.89 -1.05
CA ALA A 43 2.67 5.00 0.05
C ALA A 43 1.64 5.05 1.18
N LYS A 44 1.22 6.25 1.58
CA LYS A 44 0.17 6.45 2.59
C LYS A 44 -1.16 5.86 2.15
N ARG A 45 -1.57 6.12 0.91
CA ARG A 45 -2.81 5.58 0.35
C ARG A 45 -2.80 4.05 0.36
N VAL A 46 -1.72 3.46 -0.15
CA VAL A 46 -1.53 2.01 -0.23
C VAL A 46 -1.56 1.38 1.16
N TYR A 47 -0.86 1.97 2.14
CA TYR A 47 -0.90 1.49 3.51
C TYR A 47 -2.32 1.47 4.08
N TYR A 48 -3.10 2.55 3.87
CA TYR A 48 -4.49 2.57 4.31
C TYR A 48 -5.37 1.57 3.56
N THR A 49 -5.13 1.34 2.27
CA THR A 49 -5.82 0.27 1.54
C THR A 49 -5.54 -1.09 2.18
N VAL A 50 -4.29 -1.41 2.50
CA VAL A 50 -3.95 -2.66 3.21
C VAL A 50 -4.62 -2.70 4.57
N GLN A 51 -4.57 -1.61 5.34
CA GLN A 51 -5.20 -1.54 6.66
C GLN A 51 -6.71 -1.75 6.60
N THR A 52 -7.40 -1.13 5.65
CA THR A 52 -8.83 -1.32 5.44
C THR A 52 -9.13 -2.75 5.03
N VAL A 53 -8.45 -3.30 4.02
CA VAL A 53 -8.69 -4.68 3.56
C VAL A 53 -8.42 -5.69 4.67
N VAL A 54 -7.30 -5.58 5.39
CA VAL A 54 -6.96 -6.46 6.50
C VAL A 54 -7.99 -6.36 7.62
N SER A 55 -8.43 -5.14 7.96
CA SER A 55 -9.47 -4.92 8.96
C SER A 55 -10.81 -5.50 8.52
N ASP A 56 -11.19 -5.33 7.26
CA ASP A 56 -12.45 -5.88 6.73
C ASP A 56 -12.42 -7.40 6.73
N LEU A 57 -11.28 -8.00 6.37
CA LEU A 57 -11.13 -9.46 6.35
C LEU A 57 -11.13 -10.05 7.76
N ILE A 58 -10.32 -9.54 8.69
CA ILE A 58 -10.19 -10.18 10.01
C ILE A 58 -11.45 -10.03 10.87
N ASN A 59 -12.28 -9.01 10.60
CA ASN A 59 -13.55 -8.81 11.28
C ASN A 59 -14.74 -9.43 10.51
N ASP A 60 -14.50 -10.10 9.38
CA ASP A 60 -15.54 -10.83 8.66
C ASP A 60 -15.74 -12.20 9.31
N GLU A 61 -16.70 -12.29 10.23
CA GLU A 61 -17.02 -13.55 10.94
C GLU A 61 -17.43 -14.69 9.98
N ALA A 62 -17.89 -14.37 8.77
CA ALA A 62 -18.22 -15.39 7.77
C ALA A 62 -16.97 -16.02 7.16
N CYS A 63 -15.83 -15.31 7.11
CA CYS A 63 -14.58 -15.86 6.57
C CYS A 63 -13.57 -16.21 7.68
N TYR A 64 -13.52 -15.45 8.77
CA TYR A 64 -12.57 -15.59 9.87
C TYR A 64 -13.31 -15.49 11.21
N PRO A 65 -14.02 -16.54 11.65
CA PRO A 65 -14.71 -16.55 12.93
C PRO A 65 -13.72 -16.49 14.11
N ASP A 66 -14.16 -15.91 15.23
CA ASP A 66 -13.35 -15.87 16.45
C ASP A 66 -13.26 -17.26 17.11
N LEU A 67 -12.14 -17.93 16.90
CA LEU A 67 -11.80 -19.22 17.52
C LEU A 67 -10.78 -19.07 18.66
N THR A 68 -10.59 -17.87 19.21
CA THR A 68 -9.62 -17.65 20.29
C THR A 68 -9.98 -18.35 21.60
N SER A 69 -11.25 -18.71 21.76
CA SER A 69 -11.81 -19.44 22.90
C SER A 69 -11.98 -20.95 22.66
N ALA A 70 -11.58 -21.46 21.49
CA ALA A 70 -11.61 -22.89 21.19
C ALA A 70 -10.53 -23.67 21.98
N SER A 71 -10.60 -25.02 21.92
CA SER A 71 -9.57 -25.88 22.50
C SER A 71 -8.21 -25.63 21.87
N ASP A 72 -7.11 -25.94 22.58
CA ASP A 72 -5.75 -25.60 22.12
C ASP A 72 -5.40 -26.11 20.71
N THR A 73 -6.00 -27.21 20.26
CA THR A 73 -5.81 -27.78 18.92
C THR A 73 -6.63 -27.07 17.82
N GLU A 74 -7.74 -26.46 18.20
CA GLU A 74 -8.72 -25.80 17.32
C GLU A 74 -8.59 -24.26 17.36
N LYS A 75 -7.85 -23.74 18.34
CA LYS A 75 -7.65 -22.32 18.54
C LYS A 75 -7.00 -21.66 17.33
N ARG A 76 -7.55 -20.51 16.92
CA ARG A 76 -7.01 -19.64 15.88
C ARG A 76 -6.94 -18.21 16.39
N VAL A 77 -6.08 -17.40 15.78
CA VAL A 77 -5.87 -15.99 16.13
C VAL A 77 -6.31 -15.04 15.03
N GLY A 78 -6.65 -15.56 13.85
CA GLY A 78 -7.20 -14.81 12.72
C GLY A 78 -6.86 -15.52 11.41
N PHE A 79 -5.89 -14.99 10.67
CA PHE A 79 -5.53 -15.49 9.33
C PHE A 79 -4.90 -16.88 9.29
N ASP A 80 -4.62 -17.48 10.45
CA ASP A 80 -4.16 -18.88 10.60
C ASP A 80 -5.29 -19.91 10.47
N ASP A 81 -6.52 -19.47 10.24
CA ASP A 81 -7.66 -20.32 9.97
C ASP A 81 -7.81 -20.64 8.47
N GLY A 82 -7.64 -21.90 8.08
CA GLY A 82 -7.75 -22.38 6.70
C GLY A 82 -9.13 -22.90 6.30
N PHE A 83 -10.10 -22.98 7.22
CA PHE A 83 -11.43 -23.49 6.91
C PHE A 83 -12.22 -22.53 6.04
N GLY A 84 -13.10 -23.08 5.19
CA GLY A 84 -14.11 -22.28 4.51
C GLY A 84 -15.45 -22.43 5.22
N TYR A 85 -16.21 -21.33 5.30
CA TYR A 85 -17.50 -21.30 5.99
C TYR A 85 -18.60 -20.76 5.06
N PRO A 86 -19.88 -20.97 5.42
CA PRO A 86 -21.00 -20.40 4.69
C PRO A 86 -20.89 -18.87 4.59
N ASN A 87 -21.24 -18.32 3.43
CA ASN A 87 -21.20 -16.91 3.08
C ASN A 87 -19.81 -16.28 2.94
N CYS A 88 -18.72 -17.06 3.04
CA CYS A 88 -17.40 -16.54 2.70
C CYS A 88 -17.23 -16.45 1.17
N SER A 89 -17.31 -15.23 0.64
CA SER A 89 -17.50 -14.91 -0.79
C SER A 89 -16.42 -15.41 -1.77
N ALA A 90 -15.28 -15.91 -1.30
CA ALA A 90 -14.27 -16.56 -2.17
C ALA A 90 -13.52 -17.73 -1.50
N TRP A 91 -13.97 -18.17 -0.32
CA TRP A 91 -13.37 -19.28 0.43
C TRP A 91 -14.44 -20.00 1.27
N GLY A 92 -15.50 -20.44 0.61
CA GLY A 92 -16.58 -21.25 1.20
C GLY A 92 -16.68 -22.60 0.46
N GLY A 93 -17.48 -23.53 0.98
CA GLY A 93 -17.78 -24.79 0.30
C GLY A 93 -18.49 -24.58 -1.04
N THR A 94 -18.99 -25.66 -1.64
CA THR A 94 -19.77 -25.58 -2.89
C THR A 94 -20.85 -24.49 -2.78
N GLU A 95 -20.88 -23.57 -3.74
CA GLU A 95 -21.82 -22.43 -3.79
C GLU A 95 -21.76 -21.45 -2.59
N HIS A 96 -20.71 -21.51 -1.76
CA HIS A 96 -20.56 -20.71 -0.53
C HIS A 96 -21.66 -20.96 0.52
N THR A 97 -22.38 -22.09 0.44
CA THR A 97 -23.49 -22.40 1.35
C THR A 97 -23.10 -23.30 2.51
N GLU A 98 -21.91 -23.90 2.46
CA GLU A 98 -21.47 -24.94 3.39
C GLU A 98 -20.06 -24.68 3.93
N THR A 99 -19.77 -25.26 5.10
CA THR A 99 -18.43 -25.33 5.66
C THR A 99 -17.61 -26.36 4.88
N ILE A 100 -16.35 -26.07 4.62
CA ILE A 100 -15.41 -27.05 4.07
C ILE A 100 -14.95 -27.97 5.21
N ASP A 101 -15.27 -29.26 5.15
CA ASP A 101 -14.94 -30.22 6.21
C ASP A 101 -13.43 -30.52 6.35
N THR A 102 -12.64 -30.15 5.35
CA THR A 102 -11.17 -30.30 5.35
C THR A 102 -10.52 -28.93 5.30
N GLU A 103 -9.70 -28.62 6.29
CA GLU A 103 -8.96 -27.34 6.36
C GLU A 103 -8.09 -27.15 5.10
N GLY A 104 -8.29 -26.03 4.41
CA GLY A 104 -7.45 -25.62 3.29
C GLY A 104 -6.15 -24.96 3.75
N ASP A 105 -5.33 -24.49 2.80
CA ASP A 105 -4.12 -23.72 3.14
C ASP A 105 -4.50 -22.28 3.55
N PRO A 106 -4.29 -21.87 4.83
CA PRO A 106 -4.61 -20.51 5.29
C PRO A 106 -3.83 -19.42 4.53
N ASN A 107 -2.65 -19.74 3.99
CA ASN A 107 -1.89 -18.80 3.17
C ASN A 107 -2.60 -18.52 1.84
N VAL A 108 -3.18 -19.55 1.22
CA VAL A 108 -3.93 -19.43 -0.03
C VAL A 108 -5.27 -18.74 0.24
N LYS A 109 -5.93 -19.04 1.35
CA LYS A 109 -7.14 -18.33 1.80
C LYS A 109 -6.93 -16.83 1.89
N PHE A 110 -5.93 -16.40 2.69
CA PHE A 110 -5.65 -14.99 2.88
C PHE A 110 -5.37 -14.29 1.54
N LYS A 111 -4.51 -14.87 0.70
CA LYS A 111 -4.22 -14.30 -0.63
C LYS A 111 -5.48 -14.19 -1.49
N THR A 112 -6.29 -15.24 -1.55
CA THR A 112 -7.52 -15.25 -2.36
C THR A 112 -8.47 -14.15 -1.93
N LEU A 113 -8.76 -14.05 -0.63
CA LEU A 113 -9.67 -13.04 -0.09
C LEU A 113 -9.10 -11.61 -0.19
N PHE A 114 -7.80 -11.45 0.04
CA PHE A 114 -7.14 -10.15 -0.09
C PHE A 114 -7.16 -9.64 -1.53
N LEU A 115 -6.86 -10.52 -2.49
CA LEU A 115 -6.90 -10.19 -3.92
C LEU A 115 -8.34 -9.88 -4.37
N ASP A 116 -9.33 -10.64 -3.91
CA ASP A 116 -10.75 -10.37 -4.17
C ASP A 116 -11.18 -8.98 -3.68
N LYS A 117 -10.80 -8.58 -2.46
CA LYS A 117 -11.06 -7.22 -1.92
C LYS A 117 -10.38 -6.11 -2.73
N LEU A 118 -9.29 -6.42 -3.44
CA LEU A 118 -8.63 -5.52 -4.38
C LEU A 118 -9.17 -5.60 -5.81
N GLY A 119 -10.19 -6.44 -6.06
CA GLY A 119 -10.78 -6.67 -7.37
C GLY A 119 -9.88 -7.46 -8.32
N GLN A 120 -8.97 -8.28 -7.80
CA GLN A 120 -7.97 -9.04 -8.54
C GLN A 120 -8.28 -10.55 -8.53
N THR A 121 -9.38 -10.97 -9.16
CA THR A 121 -9.88 -12.35 -9.10
C THR A 121 -9.15 -13.34 -10.02
N ASP A 122 -8.44 -12.86 -11.03
CA ASP A 122 -7.81 -13.71 -12.07
C ASP A 122 -6.38 -14.12 -11.72
N ILE A 123 -5.94 -13.87 -10.49
CA ILE A 123 -4.58 -14.13 -10.03
C ILE A 123 -4.52 -15.47 -9.29
N ASP A 124 -3.54 -16.28 -9.65
CA ASP A 124 -3.25 -17.54 -8.95
C ASP A 124 -2.70 -17.29 -7.53
N ALA A 125 -3.59 -17.41 -6.55
CA ALA A 125 -3.28 -17.29 -5.14
C ALA A 125 -2.51 -18.49 -4.57
N ALA A 126 -2.28 -19.58 -5.33
CA ALA A 126 -1.50 -20.73 -4.85
C ALA A 126 0.02 -20.50 -4.93
N GLN A 127 0.49 -19.53 -5.73
CA GLN A 127 1.92 -19.27 -5.88
C GLN A 127 2.57 -18.74 -4.60
N SER A 128 3.83 -19.13 -4.34
CA SER A 128 4.56 -18.71 -3.14
C SER A 128 4.88 -17.21 -3.12
N ASN A 129 5.03 -16.60 -4.30
CA ASN A 129 5.12 -15.16 -4.51
C ASN A 129 4.07 -14.78 -5.55
N THR A 130 3.15 -13.90 -5.18
CA THR A 130 2.05 -13.45 -6.05
C THR A 130 2.24 -11.97 -6.36
N THR A 131 2.50 -11.63 -7.62
CA THR A 131 2.73 -10.24 -8.05
C THR A 131 1.62 -9.74 -8.95
N PHE A 132 1.22 -8.47 -8.80
CA PHE A 132 0.16 -7.86 -9.60
C PHE A 132 0.23 -6.34 -9.62
N ALA A 133 -0.59 -5.72 -10.45
CA ALA A 133 -0.68 -4.27 -10.54
C ALA A 133 -2.13 -3.83 -10.42
N THR A 134 -2.36 -2.72 -9.72
CA THR A 134 -3.69 -2.10 -9.58
C THR A 134 -3.84 -0.93 -10.54
N ALA A 135 -5.08 -0.55 -10.85
CA ALA A 135 -5.38 0.50 -11.84
C ALA A 135 -4.86 1.90 -11.48
N ASP A 136 -4.54 2.14 -10.21
CA ASP A 136 -3.90 3.37 -9.72
C ASP A 136 -2.38 3.39 -9.94
N GLY A 137 -1.81 2.36 -10.56
CA GLY A 137 -0.42 2.30 -10.99
C GLY A 137 0.54 1.77 -9.92
N VAL A 138 0.03 1.12 -8.88
CA VAL A 138 0.84 0.48 -7.84
C VAL A 138 1.14 -0.96 -8.25
N GLU A 139 2.40 -1.39 -8.13
CA GLU A 139 2.75 -2.81 -8.24
C GLU A 139 2.83 -3.43 -6.85
N TRP A 140 2.45 -4.70 -6.75
CA TRP A 140 2.30 -5.42 -5.51
C TRP A 140 3.00 -6.78 -5.61
N ALA A 141 3.52 -7.25 -4.48
CA ALA A 141 3.98 -8.62 -4.28
C ALA A 141 3.54 -9.10 -2.90
N ILE A 142 2.79 -10.21 -2.85
CA ILE A 142 2.47 -10.92 -1.61
C ILE A 142 3.40 -12.14 -1.54
N HIS A 143 4.20 -12.23 -0.48
CA HIS A 143 5.21 -13.27 -0.32
C HIS A 143 5.51 -13.57 1.15
N THR A 144 6.39 -14.56 1.39
CA THR A 144 6.82 -14.96 2.74
C THR A 144 5.61 -15.21 3.66
N MET A 145 4.74 -16.12 3.22
CA MET A 145 3.52 -16.47 3.95
C MET A 145 3.83 -17.41 5.12
N GLY A 146 3.26 -17.14 6.30
CA GLY A 146 3.52 -17.89 7.53
C GLY A 146 2.28 -18.44 8.25
N TYR A 147 1.08 -18.27 7.71
CA TYR A 147 -0.19 -18.56 8.41
C TYR A 147 -0.49 -20.04 8.62
N GLY A 148 0.35 -20.95 8.12
CA GLY A 148 0.20 -22.39 8.38
C GLY A 148 0.44 -22.81 9.84
N THR A 149 0.96 -21.92 10.70
CA THR A 149 1.17 -22.22 12.13
C THR A 149 0.02 -21.68 12.98
N LYS A 150 -0.80 -22.59 13.49
CA LYS A 150 -1.98 -22.31 14.31
C LYS A 150 -1.62 -21.65 15.65
N ASN A 151 -2.52 -20.80 16.14
CA ASN A 151 -2.44 -20.12 17.44
C ASN A 151 -1.13 -19.33 17.65
N ASN A 152 -0.54 -18.81 16.56
CA ASN A 152 0.69 -18.04 16.62
C ASN A 152 0.48 -16.63 16.06
N LYS A 153 0.36 -15.64 16.95
CA LYS A 153 0.17 -14.24 16.55
C LYS A 153 1.38 -13.63 15.85
N ASN A 154 2.56 -14.26 15.95
CA ASN A 154 3.80 -13.73 15.41
C ASN A 154 4.07 -14.20 13.97
N VAL A 155 3.29 -15.15 13.43
CA VAL A 155 3.39 -15.46 12.01
C VAL A 155 2.75 -14.36 11.17
N LEU A 156 3.29 -14.17 9.97
CA LEU A 156 2.99 -13.03 9.13
C LEU A 156 2.98 -13.39 7.65
N ALA A 157 2.40 -12.51 6.85
CA ALA A 157 2.62 -12.38 5.42
C ALA A 157 3.35 -11.07 5.15
N LEU A 158 4.20 -11.03 4.13
CA LEU A 158 4.85 -9.80 3.67
C LEU A 158 4.19 -9.32 2.38
N ILE A 159 3.83 -8.04 2.36
CA ILE A 159 3.29 -7.35 1.20
C ILE A 159 4.28 -6.24 0.84
N THR A 160 5.00 -6.43 -0.26
CA THR A 160 5.83 -5.39 -0.86
C THR A 160 5.02 -4.65 -1.92
N VAL A 161 5.19 -3.34 -1.97
CA VAL A 161 4.51 -2.48 -2.94
C VAL A 161 5.52 -1.55 -3.60
N ASP A 162 5.23 -1.20 -4.84
CA ASP A 162 5.87 -0.14 -5.61
C ASP A 162 4.84 0.94 -5.92
N THR A 163 5.08 2.14 -5.40
CA THR A 163 4.13 3.25 -5.42
C THR A 163 4.12 4.04 -6.74
N ASN A 164 5.08 3.81 -7.64
CA ASN A 164 5.17 4.52 -8.92
C ASN A 164 5.16 3.59 -10.15
N GLY A 165 4.87 2.31 -9.94
CA GLY A 165 4.74 1.31 -11.01
C GLY A 165 6.07 0.65 -11.32
N LYS A 166 6.44 0.62 -12.61
CA LYS A 166 7.74 0.10 -13.09
C LYS A 166 8.82 1.17 -13.19
N SER A 167 8.52 2.38 -12.74
CA SER A 167 9.38 3.54 -12.96
C SER A 167 10.52 3.49 -11.96
N SER A 168 11.77 3.65 -12.43
CA SER A 168 12.89 3.88 -11.51
C SER A 168 12.54 4.99 -10.49
N PRO A 169 12.99 4.89 -9.23
CA PRO A 169 14.10 4.05 -8.77
C PRO A 169 13.85 2.60 -8.32
N ASN A 170 12.61 2.15 -8.11
CA ASN A 170 12.30 0.78 -7.70
C ASN A 170 13.09 0.32 -6.44
N CYS A 171 13.12 1.16 -5.41
CA CYS A 171 13.95 1.02 -4.22
C CYS A 171 13.23 1.29 -2.90
N ASP A 172 13.54 0.44 -1.92
CA ASP A 172 13.17 0.60 -0.51
C ASP A 172 14.36 1.06 0.34
N GLN A 173 14.09 1.79 1.43
CA GLN A 173 15.15 2.32 2.29
C GLN A 173 15.75 1.24 3.21
N ALA A 174 14.95 0.24 3.62
CA ALA A 174 15.43 -0.85 4.46
C ALA A 174 16.57 -1.64 3.77
N ALA A 175 16.56 -1.74 2.44
CA ALA A 175 17.62 -2.30 1.62
C ALA A 175 18.98 -1.63 1.83
N VAL A 176 18.95 -0.31 1.96
CA VAL A 176 20.15 0.53 2.15
C VAL A 176 20.71 0.34 3.55
N ALA A 177 19.84 0.27 4.55
CA ALA A 177 20.23 0.11 5.95
C ALA A 177 20.79 -1.28 6.29
N THR A 178 20.30 -2.33 5.61
CA THR A 178 20.62 -3.73 5.94
C THR A 178 21.54 -4.43 4.92
N GLY A 179 22.10 -3.70 3.95
CA GLY A 179 22.97 -4.28 2.93
C GLY A 179 22.29 -5.41 2.13
N ALA A 180 21.11 -5.13 1.57
CA ALA A 180 20.24 -6.06 0.80
C ALA A 180 19.59 -7.21 1.58
N SER A 181 20.07 -7.59 2.77
CA SER A 181 19.55 -8.75 3.52
C SER A 181 18.18 -8.57 4.19
N GLY A 182 17.68 -7.33 4.30
CA GLY A 182 16.32 -7.00 4.75
C GLY A 182 15.43 -6.35 3.70
N SER A 183 15.90 -6.28 2.44
CA SER A 183 15.14 -5.75 1.32
C SER A 183 14.24 -6.81 0.71
N TYR A 184 13.01 -6.41 0.39
CA TYR A 184 12.12 -7.20 -0.45
C TYR A 184 11.83 -6.50 -1.78
N SER A 185 12.61 -5.47 -2.16
CA SER A 185 12.48 -4.79 -3.45
C SER A 185 12.53 -5.77 -4.62
N ASN A 186 13.31 -6.85 -4.52
CA ASN A 186 13.41 -7.89 -5.55
C ASN A 186 12.16 -8.77 -5.70
N LYS A 187 11.15 -8.62 -4.86
CA LYS A 187 9.86 -9.35 -4.97
C LYS A 187 8.97 -8.79 -6.07
N ILE A 188 9.25 -7.56 -6.49
CA ILE A 188 8.68 -6.92 -7.68
C ILE A 188 9.80 -6.78 -8.72
N ALA A 189 9.49 -7.03 -9.99
CA ALA A 189 10.48 -6.93 -11.06
C ALA A 189 11.06 -5.50 -11.19
N GLY A 190 12.25 -5.38 -11.80
CA GLY A 190 12.86 -4.07 -12.08
C GLY A 190 13.58 -3.41 -10.90
N ALA A 191 13.83 -4.13 -9.80
CA ALA A 191 14.59 -3.61 -8.66
C ALA A 191 15.98 -3.11 -9.08
N GLU A 192 16.29 -1.85 -8.74
CA GLU A 192 17.62 -1.28 -8.93
C GLU A 192 18.52 -1.53 -7.71
N SER A 193 19.82 -1.24 -7.85
CA SER A 193 20.70 -1.16 -6.68
C SER A 193 20.33 0.07 -5.84
N CYS A 194 19.85 -0.18 -4.62
CA CYS A 194 19.52 0.89 -3.67
C CYS A 194 20.74 1.37 -2.85
N ASN A 195 21.91 0.76 -3.04
CA ASN A 195 23.09 1.06 -2.22
C ASN A 195 23.51 2.53 -2.31
N GLY A 196 23.67 3.19 -1.16
CA GLY A 196 24.03 4.60 -1.06
C GLY A 196 22.93 5.59 -1.45
N ARG A 197 21.72 5.13 -1.80
CA ARG A 197 20.58 5.99 -2.12
C ARG A 197 20.08 6.68 -0.85
N LYS A 198 19.82 7.98 -0.96
CA LYS A 198 19.35 8.82 0.17
C LYS A 198 17.92 9.35 -0.03
N LYS A 199 17.42 9.36 -1.25
CA LYS A 199 16.12 9.92 -1.63
C LYS A 199 15.52 9.20 -2.84
N GLY A 200 14.23 9.45 -3.05
CA GLY A 200 13.47 8.95 -4.19
C GLY A 200 12.86 7.56 -3.98
N PHE A 201 12.94 6.98 -2.78
CA PHE A 201 12.33 5.69 -2.48
C PHE A 201 10.85 5.65 -2.89
N ASP A 202 10.44 4.50 -3.39
CA ASP A 202 9.13 4.24 -3.98
C ASP A 202 8.61 2.83 -3.64
N ARG A 203 9.47 1.95 -3.11
CA ARG A 203 9.10 0.63 -2.60
C ARG A 203 9.16 0.58 -1.09
N PHE A 204 8.25 -0.18 -0.49
CA PHE A 204 8.32 -0.55 0.92
C PHE A 204 7.58 -1.85 1.16
N THR A 205 7.78 -2.44 2.34
CA THR A 205 7.17 -3.72 2.72
C THR A 205 6.43 -3.61 4.05
N MET A 206 5.24 -4.19 4.06
CA MET A 206 4.37 -4.31 5.24
C MET A 206 4.30 -5.77 5.66
N ALA A 207 4.44 -6.02 6.96
CA ALA A 207 4.15 -7.28 7.61
C ALA A 207 2.73 -7.28 8.13
N VAL A 208 1.90 -8.21 7.65
CA VAL A 208 0.55 -8.46 8.15
C VAL A 208 0.62 -9.69 9.05
N TYR A 209 0.43 -9.51 10.35
CA TYR A 209 0.44 -10.60 11.32
C TYR A 209 -0.88 -11.37 11.30
N ALA A 210 -0.88 -12.61 11.79
CA ALA A 210 -2.07 -13.45 11.81
C ALA A 210 -3.23 -12.86 12.63
N ASP A 211 -2.93 -12.00 13.60
CA ASP A 211 -3.93 -11.26 14.39
C ASP A 211 -4.36 -9.92 13.77
N GLY A 212 -4.03 -9.70 12.48
CA GLY A 212 -4.43 -8.52 11.72
C GLY A 212 -3.60 -7.26 12.01
N LYS A 213 -2.61 -7.33 12.91
CA LYS A 213 -1.69 -6.20 13.10
C LYS A 213 -0.85 -6.02 11.85
N ILE A 214 -0.61 -4.75 11.49
CA ILE A 214 0.26 -4.39 10.38
C ILE A 214 1.47 -3.64 10.94
N LYS A 215 2.66 -3.99 10.46
CA LYS A 215 3.90 -3.26 10.76
C LYS A 215 4.71 -3.02 9.51
N ILE A 216 5.43 -1.92 9.48
CA ILE A 216 6.45 -1.65 8.47
C ILE A 216 7.81 -2.01 9.08
N ASN A 217 8.77 -2.39 8.24
CA ASN A 217 10.14 -2.59 8.68
C ASN A 217 10.67 -1.33 9.38
N GLU A 218 11.18 -1.47 10.60
CA GLU A 218 11.70 -0.35 11.41
C GLU A 218 12.88 0.39 10.74
N ASN A 219 13.58 -0.27 9.82
CA ASN A 219 14.67 0.33 9.04
C ASN A 219 14.17 1.15 7.84
N ASP A 220 12.90 1.04 7.47
CA ASP A 220 12.29 1.80 6.37
C ASP A 220 11.69 3.12 6.88
N THR A 221 12.58 4.01 7.32
CA THR A 221 12.17 5.29 7.93
C THR A 221 11.40 6.19 6.97
N TRP A 222 11.66 6.11 5.67
CA TRP A 222 10.93 6.80 4.61
C TRP A 222 9.48 6.35 4.57
N ALA A 223 9.23 5.04 4.50
CA ALA A 223 7.87 4.52 4.49
C ALA A 223 7.14 4.86 5.80
N ILE A 224 7.81 4.71 6.94
CA ILE A 224 7.26 5.08 8.25
C ILE A 224 6.85 6.55 8.26
N ASN A 225 7.72 7.47 7.83
CA ASN A 225 7.43 8.90 7.78
C ASN A 225 6.33 9.25 6.76
N ALA A 226 6.32 8.58 5.61
CA ALA A 226 5.28 8.77 4.59
C ALA A 226 3.88 8.40 5.12
N ILE A 227 3.81 7.40 6.01
CA ILE A 227 2.56 6.82 6.52
C ILE A 227 2.11 7.47 7.83
N GLN A 228 3.03 8.09 8.59
CA GLN A 228 2.69 8.80 9.81
C GLN A 228 1.56 9.84 9.60
N VAL A 229 0.67 9.87 10.58
CA VAL A 229 -0.54 10.69 10.58
C VAL A 229 -0.20 12.09 11.08
N ASP A 230 0.27 12.98 10.21
CA ASP A 230 0.20 14.41 10.49
C ASP A 230 -0.98 15.05 9.76
N ARG A 231 -2.12 15.11 10.46
CA ARG A 231 -3.00 16.27 10.33
C ARG A 231 -2.61 17.24 11.44
N ASN A 232 -1.54 17.99 11.24
CA ASN A 232 -1.43 19.29 11.89
C ASN A 232 -1.77 20.36 10.87
N ILE A 233 -3.06 20.55 10.61
CA ILE A 233 -3.56 21.60 9.70
C ILE A 233 -3.58 22.97 10.43
N THR A 234 -3.21 23.03 11.71
CA THR A 234 -3.21 24.26 12.51
C THR A 234 -2.06 24.40 13.52
N GLY A 235 -0.93 23.71 13.34
CA GLY A 235 0.19 23.77 14.29
C GLY A 235 1.43 24.38 13.68
N ASP A 236 1.87 25.47 14.31
CA ASP A 236 3.11 26.23 14.14
C ASP A 236 4.29 25.42 13.57
N GLY A 237 4.54 25.54 12.26
CA GLY A 237 5.87 25.68 11.64
C GLY A 237 7.02 24.71 11.97
N THR A 238 6.87 23.71 12.83
CA THR A 238 7.98 22.83 13.22
C THR A 238 7.91 21.53 12.43
N SER A 239 8.40 21.67 11.20
CA SER A 239 9.24 20.73 10.46
C SER A 239 9.05 19.22 10.71
N ASN A 240 8.52 18.52 9.69
CA ASN A 240 8.97 17.16 9.40
C ASN A 240 10.36 17.25 8.77
N ASP A 241 11.38 17.22 9.62
CA ASP A 241 12.77 17.61 9.37
C ASP A 241 13.57 16.68 8.43
N ASN A 242 12.92 15.89 7.57
CA ASN A 242 13.61 14.90 6.73
C ASN A 242 13.44 15.04 5.21
N ASP A 243 12.67 16.00 4.71
CA ASP A 243 12.54 16.21 3.26
C ASP A 243 13.25 17.46 2.72
N ASN A 244 14.07 18.14 3.53
CA ASN A 244 14.68 19.39 3.09
C ASN A 244 16.14 19.60 3.53
N LYS A 245 17.09 18.90 2.87
CA LYS A 245 18.45 19.42 2.63
C LYS A 245 18.95 19.01 1.23
N LEU A 246 18.66 19.90 0.27
CA LEU A 246 19.24 20.08 -1.07
C LEU A 246 18.82 19.10 -2.21
#